data_AF-A0A9Q9CTU7-F1
#
_entry.id   AF-A0A9Q9CTU7-F1
#
_cell.length_a   1.000
_cell.length_b   1.000
_cell.length_c   1.000
_cell.angle_alpha   90.00
_cell.angle_beta   90.00
_cell.angle_gamma   90.00
#
_symmetry.space_group_name_H-M   'P 1'
#
loop_
_entity.id
_entity.type
_entity.pdbx_description
1 polymer ?
#
loop_
_entity_poly.entity_id
_entity_poly.type
_entity_poly.pdbx_seq_one_letter_code
_entity_poly.pdbx_strand_id
1 'polypeptide(L)'
;MIKFKRIRTHNNLDFTNRHHDIFFYGEELDERTGLAIKKVNASNAFQVKYVKDEYALKLNGNKYKLLALKDALISMSPKKVIIDSTSLDFPEILYLFYSINMIEGIESFTVLYIEPKEYSKSPSTEGGDEEYQLSDGRQPFSSLPVFSLNTITSGLQKTSLVSFLGFENSRLGQILSNDDGASFNKLLACISVPAYIPGWENKSLRKHLLHFDSMETDLRTCPGANPYAVYQTLLDIYAENPRLVLTSLGTKPTAIGICVFLINNHPNNSVEKQLGAIYDYPIKSINRTIGIGEIYSYELSIS
;
A
#
# COMPACT_ATOMS: atom_id res chain seq x y z
N MET A 1 4.27 -18.13 -2.81
CA MET A 1 4.40 -17.30 -1.59
C MET A 1 5.48 -16.25 -1.84
N ILE A 2 5.23 -15.00 -1.48
CA ILE A 2 6.19 -13.91 -1.67
C ILE A 2 7.08 -13.79 -0.44
N LYS A 3 8.40 -13.64 -0.63
CA LYS A 3 9.37 -13.42 0.46
C LYS A 3 10.22 -12.19 0.18
N PHE A 4 10.49 -11.40 1.21
CA PHE A 4 11.51 -10.35 1.16
C PHE A 4 12.91 -10.98 1.10
N LYS A 5 13.75 -10.52 0.17
CA LYS A 5 15.13 -10.98 0.01
C LYS A 5 16.13 -9.93 0.47
N ARG A 6 15.94 -8.68 0.00
CA ARG A 6 16.87 -7.60 0.28
C ARG A 6 16.17 -6.25 0.20
N ILE A 7 16.61 -5.34 1.05
CA ILE A 7 16.28 -3.92 0.98
C ILE A 7 17.58 -3.20 0.66
N ARG A 8 17.58 -2.35 -0.37
CA ARG A 8 18.74 -1.50 -0.70
C ARG A 8 18.29 -0.06 -0.85
N THR A 9 19.18 0.82 -0.46
CA THR A 9 19.14 2.24 -0.76
C THR A 9 20.06 2.57 -1.93
N HIS A 10 19.71 3.60 -2.69
CA HIS A 10 20.44 4.02 -3.88
C HIS A 10 20.48 5.53 -3.99
N ASN A 11 21.59 6.05 -4.51
CA ASN A 11 21.73 7.49 -4.79
C ASN A 11 21.00 7.91 -6.08
N ASN A 12 20.73 6.96 -6.97
CA ASN A 12 20.10 7.19 -8.27
C ASN A 12 19.42 5.90 -8.78
N LEU A 13 18.84 5.94 -9.98
CA LEU A 13 18.17 4.79 -10.60
C LEU A 13 19.11 3.92 -11.47
N ASP A 14 20.43 4.00 -11.33
CA ASP A 14 21.36 3.23 -12.18
C ASP A 14 21.18 1.72 -12.03
N PHE A 15 20.66 1.25 -10.89
CA PHE A 15 20.34 -0.16 -10.68
C PHE A 15 19.25 -0.67 -11.63
N THR A 16 18.41 0.24 -12.15
CA THR A 16 17.33 -0.05 -13.12
C THR A 16 17.82 -0.06 -14.57
N ASN A 17 19.11 0.23 -14.82
CA ASN A 17 19.72 0.09 -16.15
C ASN A 17 19.90 -1.39 -16.55
N ARG A 18 19.82 -2.31 -15.58
CA ARG A 18 19.78 -3.75 -15.84
C ARG A 18 18.51 -4.06 -16.62
N HIS A 19 18.61 -5.01 -17.54
CA HIS A 19 17.45 -5.41 -18.34
C HIS A 19 16.34 -6.03 -17.46
N HIS A 20 15.15 -5.45 -17.56
CA HIS A 20 13.88 -5.97 -17.03
C HIS A 20 12.95 -6.34 -18.19
N ASP A 21 12.14 -7.38 -18.02
CA ASP A 21 11.18 -7.79 -19.06
C ASP A 21 9.92 -6.91 -19.02
N ILE A 22 9.46 -6.61 -17.80
CA ILE A 22 8.25 -5.82 -17.56
C ILE A 22 8.49 -4.77 -16.46
N PHE A 23 8.04 -3.54 -16.75
CA PHE A 23 7.90 -2.45 -15.81
C PHE A 23 6.43 -2.06 -15.63
N PHE A 24 5.92 -2.07 -14.39
CA PHE A 24 4.60 -1.54 -14.05
C PHE A 24 4.71 -0.21 -13.30
N TYR A 25 3.92 0.78 -13.71
CA TYR A 25 3.93 2.12 -13.13
C TYR A 25 2.52 2.75 -13.17
N GLY A 26 2.29 3.81 -12.40
CA GLY A 26 1.03 4.53 -12.33
C GLY A 26 1.04 5.86 -13.10
N GLU A 27 0.36 6.88 -12.57
CA GLU A 27 0.35 8.23 -13.15
C GLU A 27 1.61 9.03 -12.75
N GLU A 28 2.11 9.88 -13.65
CA GLU A 28 3.12 10.90 -13.35
C GLU A 28 2.46 12.07 -12.62
N LEU A 29 2.66 12.14 -11.30
CA LEU A 29 2.04 13.15 -10.44
C LEU A 29 3.04 14.17 -9.89
N ASP A 30 4.32 13.81 -9.86
CA ASP A 30 5.42 14.61 -9.31
C ASP A 30 6.78 14.16 -9.89
N GLU A 31 7.85 14.88 -9.52
CA GLU A 31 9.22 14.62 -9.97
C GLU A 31 9.66 13.17 -9.77
N ARG A 32 9.23 12.50 -8.70
CA ARG A 32 9.66 11.14 -8.34
C ARG A 32 9.05 10.12 -9.27
N THR A 33 7.74 10.20 -9.47
CA THR A 33 7.02 9.35 -10.42
C THR A 33 7.52 9.55 -11.86
N GLY A 34 7.76 10.81 -12.26
CA GLY A 34 8.33 11.14 -13.55
C GLY A 34 9.75 10.61 -13.74
N LEU A 35 10.58 10.66 -12.69
CA LEU A 35 11.94 10.11 -12.71
C LEU A 35 11.91 8.59 -12.95
N ALA A 36 11.08 7.84 -12.22
CA ALA A 36 10.95 6.40 -12.39
C ALA A 36 10.53 6.05 -13.83
N ILE A 37 9.48 6.70 -14.34
CA ILE A 37 8.94 6.46 -15.68
C ILE A 37 9.99 6.70 -16.77
N LYS A 38 10.83 7.74 -16.62
CA LYS A 38 11.85 8.11 -17.62
C LYS A 38 13.12 7.26 -17.57
N LYS A 39 13.43 6.62 -16.44
CA LYS A 39 14.74 5.98 -16.22
C LYS A 39 14.70 4.46 -16.17
N VAL A 40 13.59 3.86 -15.75
CA VAL A 40 13.50 2.40 -15.67
C VAL A 40 13.54 1.81 -17.07
N ASN A 41 14.52 0.95 -17.33
CA ASN A 41 14.69 0.27 -18.61
C ASN A 41 14.01 -1.10 -18.60
N ALA A 42 12.97 -1.27 -19.41
CA ALA A 42 12.28 -2.56 -19.56
C ALA A 42 11.83 -2.80 -21.01
N SER A 43 11.76 -4.07 -21.40
CA SER A 43 11.25 -4.46 -22.73
C SER A 43 9.79 -4.07 -22.94
N ASN A 44 8.97 -4.17 -21.88
CA ASN A 44 7.58 -3.74 -21.89
C ASN A 44 7.31 -2.86 -20.67
N ALA A 45 6.59 -1.77 -20.86
CA ALA A 45 6.17 -0.88 -19.80
C ALA A 45 4.64 -0.72 -19.82
N PHE A 46 4.00 -0.94 -18.67
CA PHE A 46 2.55 -0.87 -18.53
C PHE A 46 2.16 0.14 -17.47
N GLN A 47 1.46 1.19 -17.89
CA GLN A 47 0.72 2.04 -16.99
C GLN A 47 -0.47 1.27 -16.41
N VAL A 48 -0.57 1.23 -15.09
CA VAL A 48 -1.56 0.47 -14.35
C VAL A 48 -2.56 1.40 -13.70
N LYS A 49 -3.84 1.06 -13.80
CA LYS A 49 -4.92 1.74 -13.08
C LYS A 49 -5.93 0.74 -12.54
N TYR A 50 -6.27 0.83 -11.27
CA TYR A 50 -7.41 0.08 -10.71
C TYR A 50 -8.74 0.77 -11.00
N VAL A 51 -9.71 -0.01 -11.47
CA VAL A 51 -11.07 0.45 -11.76
C VAL A 51 -12.03 -0.25 -10.80
N LYS A 52 -12.37 0.47 -9.71
CA LYS A 52 -13.18 -0.02 -8.58
C LYS A 52 -14.48 -0.69 -9.02
N ASP A 53 -15.31 0.01 -9.79
CA ASP A 53 -16.66 -0.48 -10.15
C ASP A 53 -16.63 -1.68 -11.11
N GLU A 54 -15.49 -1.90 -11.76
CA GLU A 54 -15.32 -2.99 -12.72
C GLU A 54 -14.55 -4.18 -12.15
N TYR A 55 -14.00 -4.07 -10.93
CA TYR A 55 -13.10 -5.06 -10.34
C TYR A 55 -12.04 -5.52 -11.35
N ALA A 56 -11.28 -4.56 -11.86
CA ALA A 56 -10.32 -4.75 -12.94
C ALA A 56 -9.08 -3.86 -12.79
N LEU A 57 -7.95 -4.33 -13.33
CA LEU A 57 -6.79 -3.49 -13.63
C LEU A 57 -6.77 -3.16 -15.12
N LYS A 58 -6.47 -1.90 -15.45
CA LYS A 58 -6.11 -1.48 -16.81
C LYS A 58 -4.59 -1.50 -16.94
N LEU A 59 -4.05 -2.11 -17.98
CA LEU A 59 -2.65 -2.05 -18.39
C LEU A 59 -2.56 -1.34 -19.75
N ASN A 60 -2.00 -0.14 -19.81
CA ASN A 60 -1.99 0.71 -21.02
C ASN A 60 -3.40 0.85 -21.66
N GLY A 61 -4.43 0.98 -20.84
CA GLY A 61 -5.84 1.06 -21.29
C GLY A 61 -6.54 -0.27 -21.53
N ASN A 62 -5.81 -1.37 -21.75
CA ASN A 62 -6.38 -2.71 -21.88
C ASN A 62 -6.86 -3.22 -20.52
N LYS A 63 -8.11 -3.67 -20.44
CA LYS A 63 -8.76 -4.03 -19.18
C LYS A 63 -8.67 -5.52 -18.91
N TYR A 64 -8.26 -5.87 -17.69
CA TYR A 64 -8.16 -7.25 -17.21
C TYR A 64 -8.92 -7.38 -15.89
N LYS A 65 -9.87 -8.31 -15.84
CA LYS A 65 -10.53 -8.69 -14.57
C LYS A 65 -9.49 -9.27 -13.62
N LEU A 66 -9.64 -9.02 -12.32
CA LEU A 66 -8.64 -9.40 -11.30
C LEU A 66 -8.22 -10.87 -11.36
N LEU A 67 -9.17 -11.79 -11.55
CA LEU A 67 -8.89 -13.24 -11.62
C LEU A 67 -8.28 -13.70 -12.96
N ALA A 68 -8.42 -12.89 -14.02
CA ALA A 68 -7.90 -13.19 -15.36
C ALA A 68 -6.59 -12.46 -15.67
N LEU A 69 -6.17 -11.52 -14.82
CA LEU A 69 -4.92 -10.78 -15.00
C LEU A 69 -3.71 -11.70 -15.06
N LYS A 70 -3.69 -12.76 -14.24
CA LYS A 70 -2.61 -13.76 -14.24
C LYS A 70 -2.40 -14.38 -15.63
N ASP A 71 -3.47 -14.67 -16.37
CA ASP A 71 -3.37 -15.38 -17.65
C ASP A 71 -2.71 -14.48 -18.70
N ALA A 72 -3.04 -13.17 -18.67
CA ALA A 72 -2.38 -12.18 -19.49
C ALA A 72 -0.88 -12.07 -19.15
N LEU A 73 -0.51 -12.06 -17.87
CA LEU A 73 0.90 -11.99 -17.47
C LEU A 73 1.67 -13.28 -17.80
N ILE A 74 1.06 -14.47 -17.63
CA ILE A 74 1.65 -15.75 -18.03
C ILE A 74 1.96 -15.77 -19.53
N SER A 75 1.07 -15.23 -20.36
CA SER A 75 1.28 -15.15 -21.81
C SER A 75 2.49 -14.29 -22.21
N MET A 76 2.89 -13.35 -21.34
CA MET A 76 4.10 -12.53 -21.54
C MET A 76 5.37 -13.24 -21.08
N SER A 77 5.25 -14.32 -20.28
CA SER A 77 6.35 -15.12 -19.73
C SER A 77 7.50 -14.27 -19.14
N PRO A 78 7.20 -13.28 -18.26
CA PRO A 78 8.24 -12.45 -17.68
C PRO A 78 9.15 -13.26 -16.76
N LYS A 79 10.43 -12.90 -16.70
CA LYS A 79 11.40 -13.43 -15.73
C LYS A 79 11.84 -12.36 -14.75
N LYS A 80 11.93 -11.11 -15.20
CA LYS A 80 12.40 -9.95 -14.43
C LYS A 80 11.34 -8.86 -14.43
N VAL A 81 10.67 -8.70 -13.31
CA VAL A 81 9.60 -7.72 -13.13
C VAL A 81 10.07 -6.61 -12.19
N ILE A 82 9.82 -5.37 -12.58
CA ILE A 82 9.98 -4.20 -11.71
C ILE A 82 8.66 -3.42 -11.61
N ILE A 83 8.33 -2.96 -10.40
CA ILE A 83 7.12 -2.18 -10.11
C ILE A 83 7.52 -0.86 -9.46
N ASP A 84 7.04 0.27 -9.97
CA ASP A 84 7.13 1.56 -9.27
C ASP A 84 5.97 1.72 -8.28
N SER A 85 6.24 1.46 -7.01
CA SER A 85 5.25 1.67 -5.93
C SER A 85 5.01 3.15 -5.61
N THR A 86 5.87 4.06 -6.09
CA THR A 86 5.74 5.50 -5.86
C THR A 86 4.47 6.04 -6.53
N SER A 87 4.26 5.68 -7.80
CA SER A 87 3.10 6.10 -8.60
C SER A 87 1.85 5.25 -8.33
N LEU A 88 2.00 3.95 -8.08
CA LEU A 88 0.89 3.01 -7.93
C LEU A 88 0.17 3.12 -6.58
N ASP A 89 -1.14 2.88 -6.57
CA ASP A 89 -1.96 2.76 -5.36
C ASP A 89 -2.00 1.36 -4.78
N PHE A 90 -2.45 1.29 -3.52
CA PHE A 90 -2.47 0.05 -2.75
C PHE A 90 -3.18 -1.10 -3.49
N PRO A 91 -4.36 -0.92 -4.11
CA PRO A 91 -5.00 -1.99 -4.88
C PRO A 91 -4.18 -2.43 -6.09
N GLU A 92 -3.50 -1.50 -6.76
CA GLU A 92 -2.69 -1.81 -7.95
C GLU A 92 -1.47 -2.66 -7.56
N ILE A 93 -0.76 -2.26 -6.49
CA ILE A 93 0.35 -3.04 -5.93
C ILE A 93 -0.15 -4.42 -5.50
N LEU A 94 -1.27 -4.49 -4.76
CA LEU A 94 -1.82 -5.73 -4.24
C LEU A 94 -2.18 -6.72 -5.36
N TYR A 95 -2.90 -6.27 -6.38
CA TYR A 95 -3.36 -7.15 -7.47
C TYR A 95 -2.26 -7.52 -8.46
N LEU A 96 -1.27 -6.65 -8.66
CA LEU A 96 -0.06 -7.01 -9.39
C LEU A 96 0.72 -8.09 -8.63
N PHE A 97 0.97 -7.90 -7.33
CA PHE A 97 1.68 -8.90 -6.53
C PHE A 97 0.93 -10.23 -6.50
N TYR A 98 -0.40 -10.20 -6.36
CA TYR A 98 -1.25 -11.38 -6.37
C TYR A 98 -1.11 -12.16 -7.68
N SER A 99 -1.18 -11.46 -8.83
CA SER A 99 -1.07 -12.08 -10.15
C SER A 99 0.34 -12.58 -10.43
N ILE A 100 1.37 -11.80 -10.06
CA ILE A 100 2.78 -12.15 -10.23
C ILE A 100 3.15 -13.38 -9.39
N ASN A 101 2.63 -13.51 -8.16
CA ASN A 101 2.85 -14.68 -7.30
C ASN A 101 2.29 -16.00 -7.88
N MET A 102 1.47 -15.94 -8.94
CA MET A 102 0.96 -17.12 -9.65
C MET A 102 1.77 -17.48 -10.90
N ILE A 103 2.80 -16.70 -11.24
CA ILE A 103 3.63 -16.92 -12.42
C ILE A 103 4.83 -17.77 -12.03
N GLU A 104 5.03 -18.89 -12.73
CA GLU A 104 6.23 -19.70 -12.61
C GLU A 104 7.40 -19.06 -13.38
N GLY A 105 8.63 -19.26 -12.90
CA GLY A 105 9.83 -18.82 -13.61
C GLY A 105 10.23 -17.35 -13.42
N ILE A 106 9.61 -16.62 -12.48
CA ILE A 106 10.09 -15.29 -12.08
C ILE A 106 11.47 -15.42 -11.40
N GLU A 107 12.51 -14.94 -12.08
CA GLU A 107 13.89 -14.91 -11.59
C GLU A 107 14.17 -13.69 -10.70
N SER A 108 13.51 -12.57 -10.98
CA SER A 108 13.67 -11.32 -10.22
C SER A 108 12.35 -10.57 -10.11
N PHE A 109 12.00 -10.19 -8.88
CA PHE A 109 10.87 -9.31 -8.60
C PHE A 109 11.32 -8.13 -7.74
N THR A 110 11.35 -6.93 -8.33
CA THR A 110 11.83 -5.71 -7.67
C THR A 110 10.71 -4.70 -7.51
N VAL A 111 10.61 -4.09 -6.33
CA VAL A 111 9.70 -2.97 -6.09
C VAL A 111 10.54 -1.72 -5.84
N LEU A 112 10.40 -0.74 -6.73
CA LEU A 112 11.01 0.57 -6.62
C LEU A 112 10.11 1.47 -5.76
N TYR A 113 10.73 2.24 -4.87
CA TYR A 113 10.09 3.33 -4.16
C TYR A 113 11.06 4.52 -4.08
N ILE A 114 10.56 5.71 -4.34
CA ILE A 114 11.32 6.95 -4.25
C ILE A 114 10.68 7.82 -3.17
N GLU A 115 11.40 8.10 -2.09
CA GLU A 115 10.91 8.98 -1.04
C GLU A 115 10.85 10.44 -1.52
N PRO A 116 9.94 11.26 -0.99
CA PRO A 116 10.02 12.71 -1.16
C PRO A 116 11.05 13.32 -0.25
N LYS A 117 11.69 14.42 -0.69
CA LYS A 117 12.42 15.28 0.25
C LYS A 117 11.46 15.95 1.22
N GLU A 118 10.32 16.42 0.70
CA GLU A 118 9.26 17.04 1.50
C GLU A 118 7.86 16.75 0.92
N TYR A 119 6.86 16.74 1.79
CA TYR A 119 5.46 16.76 1.38
C TYR A 119 4.96 18.20 1.26
N SER A 120 4.15 18.47 0.23
CA SER A 120 3.56 19.78 0.01
C SER A 120 2.62 20.15 1.15
N LYS A 121 2.77 21.37 1.65
CA LYS A 121 2.01 21.93 2.77
C LYS A 121 0.90 22.84 2.24
N SER A 122 -0.27 22.83 2.88
CA SER A 122 -1.24 23.89 2.68
C SER A 122 -0.77 25.18 3.39
N PRO A 123 -1.13 26.37 2.89
CA PRO A 123 -0.92 27.60 3.65
C PRO A 123 -1.69 27.49 4.96
N SER A 124 -1.00 27.53 6.09
CA SER A 124 -1.66 27.53 7.40
C SER A 124 -2.33 28.89 7.62
N THR A 125 -3.55 28.89 8.16
CA THR A 125 -4.09 30.07 8.84
C THR A 125 -3.25 30.31 10.09
N GLU A 126 -2.97 31.57 10.43
CA GLU A 126 -2.14 31.94 11.59
C GLU A 126 -2.56 31.17 12.85
N GLY A 127 -1.64 30.40 13.44
CA GLY A 127 -1.85 29.63 14.67
C GLY A 127 -2.27 28.16 14.50
N GLY A 128 -2.51 27.67 13.28
CA GLY A 128 -2.85 26.26 13.01
C GLY A 128 -1.63 25.34 12.85
N ASP A 129 -1.81 24.05 13.17
CA ASP A 129 -0.83 22.99 12.83
C ASP A 129 -0.62 22.91 11.31
N GLU A 130 0.61 22.68 10.86
CA GLU A 130 0.91 22.46 9.45
C GLU A 130 0.08 21.28 8.88
N GLU A 131 -0.63 21.49 7.78
CA GLU A 131 -1.33 20.42 7.07
C GLU A 131 -0.61 20.02 5.78
N TYR A 132 -0.44 18.72 5.60
CA TYR A 132 0.02 18.17 4.32
C TYR A 132 -1.20 17.89 3.46
N GLN A 133 -1.24 18.49 2.26
CA GLN A 133 -2.29 18.26 1.28
C GLN A 133 -1.78 17.24 0.26
N LEU A 134 -2.16 15.97 0.47
CA LEU A 134 -1.69 14.86 -0.37
C LEU A 134 -2.77 14.36 -1.33
N SER A 135 -4.02 14.62 -1.00
CA SER A 135 -5.19 14.24 -1.78
C SER A 135 -6.16 15.42 -1.87
N ASP A 136 -6.74 15.64 -3.05
CA ASP A 136 -7.77 16.65 -3.32
C ASP A 136 -9.18 16.12 -2.97
N GLY A 137 -9.29 14.82 -2.69
CA GLY A 137 -10.53 14.16 -2.35
C GLY A 137 -10.33 12.68 -2.14
N ARG A 138 -11.44 11.97 -1.97
CA ARG A 138 -11.48 10.51 -1.79
C ARG A 138 -12.86 9.98 -2.16
N GLN A 139 -12.95 8.67 -2.38
CA GLN A 139 -14.23 8.00 -2.60
C GLN A 139 -14.65 7.24 -1.32
N PRO A 140 -15.88 6.71 -1.25
CA PRO A 140 -16.24 5.80 -0.17
C PRO A 140 -15.32 4.60 -0.13
N PHE A 141 -14.90 4.20 1.08
CA PHE A 141 -14.12 2.99 1.22
C PHE A 141 -14.93 1.76 0.80
N SER A 142 -14.22 0.75 0.30
CA SER A 142 -14.82 -0.55 0.02
C SER A 142 -13.82 -1.65 0.32
N SER A 143 -14.33 -2.87 0.54
CA SER A 143 -13.50 -4.06 0.50
C SER A 143 -12.82 -4.20 -0.86
N LEU A 144 -11.60 -4.74 -0.83
CA LEU A 144 -10.87 -5.12 -2.03
C LEU A 144 -11.30 -6.54 -2.44
N PRO A 145 -11.92 -6.74 -3.62
CA PRO A 145 -12.26 -8.08 -4.11
C PRO A 145 -11.07 -9.04 -4.06
N VAL A 146 -11.32 -10.35 -3.95
CA VAL A 146 -10.29 -11.40 -3.68
C VAL A 146 -9.72 -11.33 -2.26
N PHE A 147 -9.65 -10.14 -1.65
CA PHE A 147 -9.15 -9.90 -0.30
C PHE A 147 -10.24 -9.37 0.64
N SER A 148 -11.50 -9.71 0.39
CA SER A 148 -12.63 -9.34 1.24
C SER A 148 -12.83 -10.36 2.35
N LEU A 149 -13.30 -9.92 3.51
CA LEU A 149 -13.76 -10.85 4.55
C LEU A 149 -14.87 -11.76 4.00
N ASN A 150 -14.88 -13.01 4.46
CA ASN A 150 -15.97 -13.92 4.14
C ASN A 150 -17.19 -13.58 5.01
N THR A 151 -18.28 -13.13 4.37
CA THR A 151 -19.52 -12.71 5.04
C THR A 151 -20.42 -13.87 5.45
N ILE A 152 -20.10 -15.11 5.06
CA ILE A 152 -20.94 -16.29 5.37
C ILE A 152 -20.95 -16.60 6.89
N THR A 153 -20.03 -16.01 7.68
CA THR A 153 -19.89 -16.26 9.12
C THR A 153 -20.03 -14.99 9.99
N SER A 154 -20.48 -13.87 9.43
CA SER A 154 -20.25 -12.53 10.00
C SER A 154 -21.38 -11.97 10.89
N GLY A 155 -22.35 -12.77 11.31
CA GLY A 155 -23.51 -12.25 12.05
C GLY A 155 -23.22 -11.66 13.44
N LEU A 156 -22.11 -12.02 14.11
CA LEU A 156 -21.94 -11.75 15.55
C LEU A 156 -20.54 -11.33 16.02
N GLN A 157 -19.50 -11.38 15.19
CA GLN A 157 -18.12 -11.10 15.66
C GLN A 157 -17.55 -9.86 15.00
N LYS A 158 -17.27 -8.85 15.83
CA LYS A 158 -16.55 -7.63 15.43
C LYS A 158 -15.10 -7.94 15.04
N THR A 159 -14.53 -7.05 14.23
CA THR A 159 -13.22 -7.21 13.59
C THR A 159 -12.27 -6.12 14.05
N SER A 160 -10.98 -6.41 14.22
CA SER A 160 -9.98 -5.36 14.47
C SER A 160 -9.56 -4.70 13.16
N LEU A 161 -9.60 -3.37 13.11
CA LEU A 161 -9.06 -2.57 12.00
C LEU A 161 -7.58 -2.30 12.25
N VAL A 162 -6.70 -2.73 11.35
CA VAL A 162 -5.29 -2.35 11.37
C VAL A 162 -5.09 -1.21 10.38
N SER A 163 -4.62 -0.07 10.88
CA SER A 163 -4.39 1.12 10.07
C SER A 163 -2.96 1.61 10.22
N PHE A 164 -2.21 1.61 9.12
CA PHE A 164 -0.92 2.28 9.05
C PHE A 164 -1.16 3.75 8.75
N LEU A 165 -0.79 4.62 9.68
CA LEU A 165 -1.18 6.02 9.65
C LEU A 165 -0.21 6.86 8.81
N GLY A 166 -0.79 7.77 8.03
CA GLY A 166 -0.10 8.80 7.27
C GLY A 166 -0.31 10.17 7.91
N PHE A 167 -0.48 11.21 7.08
CA PHE A 167 -0.72 12.57 7.56
C PHE A 167 -2.19 13.03 7.47
N GLU A 168 -3.02 12.34 6.69
CA GLU A 168 -4.38 12.76 6.39
C GLU A 168 -5.39 12.10 7.35
N ASN A 169 -5.68 12.77 8.48
CA ASN A 169 -6.62 12.26 9.50
C ASN A 169 -7.99 11.87 8.92
N SER A 170 -8.45 12.64 7.93
CA SER A 170 -9.80 12.53 7.42
C SER A 170 -10.06 11.22 6.68
N ARG A 171 -8.99 10.53 6.23
CA ARG A 171 -9.06 9.20 5.63
C ARG A 171 -9.40 8.13 6.66
N LEU A 172 -8.74 8.14 7.84
CA LEU A 172 -9.11 7.26 8.94
C LEU A 172 -10.49 7.62 9.48
N GLY A 173 -10.75 8.92 9.67
CA GLY A 173 -12.04 9.40 10.16
C GLY A 173 -13.22 8.93 9.33
N GLN A 174 -13.11 8.96 7.99
CA GLN A 174 -14.16 8.42 7.12
C GLN A 174 -14.40 6.92 7.34
N ILE A 175 -13.35 6.11 7.52
CA ILE A 175 -13.50 4.67 7.75
C ILE A 175 -14.27 4.43 9.06
N LEU A 176 -13.88 5.10 10.13
CA LEU A 176 -14.48 4.94 11.45
C LEU A 176 -15.91 5.48 11.51
N SER A 177 -16.16 6.68 10.96
CA SER A 177 -17.49 7.31 10.98
C SER A 177 -18.52 6.57 10.13
N ASN A 178 -18.11 5.98 9.01
CA ASN A 178 -19.04 5.20 8.16
C ASN A 178 -19.29 3.79 8.72
N ASP A 179 -18.35 3.22 9.48
CA ASP A 179 -18.58 1.96 10.19
C ASP A 179 -19.55 2.15 11.37
N ASP A 180 -19.48 3.29 12.06
CA ASP A 180 -20.32 3.63 13.22
C ASP A 180 -20.33 2.53 14.30
N GLY A 181 -19.19 1.84 14.46
CA GLY A 181 -19.00 0.74 15.40
C GLY A 181 -19.73 -0.57 15.02
N ALA A 182 -20.26 -0.68 13.80
CA ALA A 182 -20.96 -1.85 13.31
C ALA A 182 -20.02 -3.04 13.09
N SER A 183 -18.88 -2.83 12.43
CA SER A 183 -17.95 -3.90 12.06
C SER A 183 -16.69 -3.89 12.92
N PHE A 184 -16.23 -2.73 13.38
CA PHE A 184 -14.98 -2.60 14.11
C PHE A 184 -15.20 -2.44 15.62
N ASN A 185 -14.49 -3.24 16.43
CA ASN A 185 -14.42 -3.07 17.88
C ASN A 185 -13.10 -2.47 18.36
N LYS A 186 -12.04 -2.66 17.59
CA LYS A 186 -10.68 -2.30 17.98
C LYS A 186 -9.92 -1.70 16.81
N LEU A 187 -9.17 -0.64 17.08
CA LEU A 187 -8.21 -0.02 16.17
C LEU A 187 -6.79 -0.41 16.58
N LEU A 188 -6.05 -1.00 15.66
CA LEU A 188 -4.63 -1.26 15.78
C LEU A 188 -3.92 -0.20 14.92
N ALA A 189 -3.56 0.92 15.55
CA ALA A 189 -2.98 2.09 14.89
C ALA A 189 -1.45 1.96 14.81
N CYS A 190 -0.91 1.81 13.61
CA CYS A 190 0.52 1.66 13.36
C CYS A 190 1.14 3.00 12.93
N ILE A 191 2.05 3.54 13.74
CA ILE A 191 2.83 4.75 13.45
C ILE A 191 4.22 4.38 12.91
N SER A 192 4.70 5.14 11.93
CA SER A 192 6.04 4.97 11.38
C SER A 192 7.11 5.50 12.33
N VAL A 193 7.91 4.62 12.93
CA VAL A 193 9.04 4.97 13.81
C VAL A 193 10.27 4.10 13.48
N PRO A 194 11.40 4.67 13.03
CA PRO A 194 11.54 6.08 12.64
C PRO A 194 10.67 6.41 11.40
N ALA A 195 10.22 7.66 11.33
CA ALA A 195 9.72 8.24 10.10
C ALA A 195 10.89 8.66 9.18
N TYR A 196 10.59 9.04 7.94
CA TYR A 196 11.62 9.49 6.97
C TYR A 196 12.33 10.76 7.42
N ILE A 197 11.56 11.70 7.99
CA ILE A 197 12.07 12.96 8.54
C ILE A 197 11.75 13.01 10.02
N PRO A 198 12.72 13.31 10.90
CA PRO A 198 12.47 13.45 12.33
C PRO A 198 11.31 14.39 12.64
N GLY A 199 10.43 13.98 13.55
CA GLY A 199 9.25 14.73 13.94
C GLY A 199 8.00 14.44 13.10
N TRP A 200 8.11 13.77 11.96
CA TRP A 200 6.94 13.37 11.17
C TRP A 200 6.09 12.32 11.88
N GLU A 201 6.70 11.45 12.67
CA GLU A 201 6.00 10.50 13.55
C GLU A 201 5.07 11.23 14.52
N ASN A 202 5.51 12.34 15.10
CA ASN A 202 4.72 13.15 16.03
C ASN A 202 3.58 13.88 15.30
N LYS A 203 3.83 14.40 14.10
CA LYS A 203 2.78 15.03 13.27
C LYS A 203 1.69 14.03 12.90
N SER A 204 2.07 12.84 12.43
CA SER A 204 1.16 11.75 12.11
C SER A 204 0.33 11.34 13.34
N LEU A 205 0.99 11.12 14.49
CA LEU A 205 0.32 10.73 15.72
C LEU A 205 -0.71 11.78 16.18
N ARG A 206 -0.29 13.04 16.32
CA ARG A 206 -1.15 14.15 16.81
C ARG A 206 -2.42 14.31 16.00
N LYS A 207 -2.31 14.19 14.66
CA LYS A 207 -3.46 14.32 13.74
C LYS A 207 -4.53 13.25 13.96
N HIS A 208 -4.19 12.09 14.53
CA HIS A 208 -5.11 10.97 14.69
C HIS A 208 -5.57 10.74 16.13
N LEU A 209 -5.03 11.47 17.13
CA LEU A 209 -5.37 11.29 18.55
C LEU A 209 -6.88 11.36 18.81
N LEU A 210 -7.60 12.23 18.10
CA LEU A 210 -9.05 12.39 18.23
C LEU A 210 -9.85 11.11 17.95
N HIS A 211 -9.28 10.18 17.16
CA HIS A 211 -9.92 8.89 16.86
C HIS A 211 -9.64 7.83 17.94
N PHE A 212 -8.57 8.00 18.72
CA PHE A 212 -8.16 6.99 19.69
C PHE A 212 -9.06 6.95 20.92
N ASP A 213 -9.72 8.06 21.22
CA ASP A 213 -10.71 8.15 22.30
C ASP A 213 -12.08 7.57 21.89
N SER A 214 -12.32 7.38 20.58
CA SER A 214 -13.62 6.96 20.05
C SER A 214 -13.84 5.44 20.03
N MET A 215 -12.77 4.65 20.18
CA MET A 215 -12.82 3.18 20.21
C MET A 215 -11.57 2.58 20.86
N GLU A 216 -11.63 1.32 21.30
CA GLU A 216 -10.45 0.62 21.85
C GLU A 216 -9.29 0.70 20.85
N THR A 217 -8.17 1.29 21.25
CA THR A 217 -7.04 1.55 20.35
C THR A 217 -5.73 1.04 20.95
N ASP A 218 -5.03 0.17 20.21
CA ASP A 218 -3.63 -0.16 20.49
C ASP A 218 -2.71 0.57 19.53
N LEU A 219 -1.71 1.26 20.08
CA LEU A 219 -0.64 1.87 19.30
C LEU A 219 0.47 0.86 19.06
N ARG A 220 0.88 0.73 17.80
CA ARG A 220 2.01 -0.08 17.35
C ARG A 220 2.98 0.81 16.58
N THR A 221 4.26 0.41 16.55
CA THR A 221 5.29 1.13 15.79
C THR A 221 5.97 0.21 14.79
N CYS A 222 6.25 0.73 13.60
CA CYS A 222 6.99 0.03 12.55
C CYS A 222 7.92 1.02 11.84
N PRO A 223 9.12 0.64 11.37
CA PRO A 223 9.94 1.55 10.58
C PRO A 223 9.29 1.88 9.23
N GLY A 224 9.16 3.18 8.91
CA GLY A 224 8.39 3.66 7.75
C GLY A 224 8.96 3.27 6.38
N ALA A 225 10.25 2.91 6.31
CA ALA A 225 10.96 2.50 5.10
C ALA A 225 11.13 0.97 4.96
N ASN A 226 10.71 0.17 5.95
CA ASN A 226 11.03 -1.25 6.04
C ASN A 226 9.77 -2.13 5.90
N PRO A 227 9.43 -2.58 4.68
CA PRO A 227 8.25 -3.41 4.44
C PRO A 227 8.36 -4.80 5.09
N TYR A 228 9.58 -5.30 5.34
CA TYR A 228 9.77 -6.58 6.03
C TYR A 228 9.40 -6.46 7.51
N ALA A 229 9.81 -5.38 8.19
CA ALA A 229 9.39 -5.15 9.57
C ALA A 229 7.87 -4.99 9.68
N VAL A 230 7.23 -4.30 8.73
CA VAL A 230 5.76 -4.23 8.65
C VAL A 230 5.13 -5.61 8.52
N TYR A 231 5.68 -6.47 7.65
CA TYR A 231 5.23 -7.86 7.52
C TYR A 231 5.36 -8.65 8.83
N GLN A 232 6.48 -8.52 9.56
CA GLN A 232 6.67 -9.17 10.85
C GLN A 232 5.67 -8.68 11.90
N THR A 233 5.47 -7.36 12.03
CA THR A 233 4.47 -6.80 12.95
C THR A 233 3.05 -7.30 12.63
N LEU A 234 2.72 -7.46 11.34
CA LEU A 234 1.42 -8.02 10.95
C LEU A 234 1.27 -9.50 11.29
N LEU A 235 2.37 -10.29 11.26
CA LEU A 235 2.34 -11.68 11.75
C LEU A 235 2.01 -11.75 13.24
N ASP A 236 2.63 -10.89 14.05
CA ASP A 236 2.38 -10.82 15.50
C ASP A 236 0.93 -10.39 15.76
N ILE A 237 0.48 -9.33 15.11
CA ILE A 237 -0.91 -8.83 15.20
C ILE A 237 -1.91 -9.94 14.81
N TYR A 238 -1.65 -10.68 13.72
CA TYR A 238 -2.52 -11.75 13.24
C TYR A 238 -2.48 -13.01 14.09
N ALA A 239 -1.42 -13.23 14.88
CA ALA A 239 -1.41 -14.29 15.88
C ALA A 239 -2.37 -13.96 17.04
N GLU A 240 -2.42 -12.69 17.44
CA GLU A 240 -3.21 -12.20 18.58
C GLU A 240 -4.68 -11.91 18.23
N ASN A 241 -4.99 -11.68 16.95
CA ASN A 241 -6.31 -11.24 16.50
C ASN A 241 -6.91 -12.22 15.49
N PRO A 242 -8.06 -12.85 15.80
CA PRO A 242 -8.68 -13.83 14.91
C PRO A 242 -9.28 -13.20 13.65
N ARG A 243 -9.75 -11.95 13.72
CA ARG A 243 -10.39 -11.26 12.59
C ARG A 243 -9.73 -9.91 12.39
N LEU A 244 -9.16 -9.69 11.20
CA LEU A 244 -8.47 -8.45 10.84
C LEU A 244 -8.98 -7.87 9.52
N VAL A 245 -9.14 -6.55 9.48
CA VAL A 245 -9.20 -5.77 8.25
C VAL A 245 -8.00 -4.85 8.19
N LEU A 246 -7.26 -4.88 7.09
CA LEU A 246 -6.12 -4.00 6.86
C LEU A 246 -6.51 -2.83 5.96
N THR A 247 -5.99 -1.65 6.27
CA THR A 247 -6.02 -0.48 5.38
C THR A 247 -4.64 0.16 5.27
N SER A 248 -4.32 0.68 4.09
CA SER A 248 -3.04 1.36 3.81
C SER A 248 -3.26 2.87 3.68
N LEU A 249 -3.09 3.59 4.79
CA LEU A 249 -3.15 5.06 4.82
C LEU A 249 -1.75 5.70 4.98
N GLY A 250 -0.73 4.88 5.22
CA GLY A 250 0.64 5.28 5.51
C GLY A 250 1.52 5.35 4.27
N THR A 251 2.81 5.06 4.47
CA THR A 251 3.83 5.15 3.42
C THR A 251 3.74 4.00 2.41
N LYS A 252 4.32 4.16 1.22
CA LYS A 252 4.33 3.07 0.22
C LYS A 252 5.05 1.79 0.70
N PRO A 253 6.16 1.86 1.45
CA PRO A 253 6.75 0.67 2.06
C PRO A 253 5.80 -0.06 3.04
N THR A 254 4.97 0.67 3.80
CA THR A 254 3.93 -0.01 4.60
C THR A 254 2.92 -0.73 3.72
N ALA A 255 2.50 -0.13 2.61
CA ALA A 255 1.63 -0.77 1.62
C ALA A 255 2.24 -2.06 1.05
N ILE A 256 3.54 -2.06 0.72
CA ILE A 256 4.27 -3.25 0.23
C ILE A 256 4.26 -4.36 1.27
N GLY A 257 4.55 -4.03 2.54
CA GLY A 257 4.49 -4.99 3.66
C GLY A 257 3.11 -5.61 3.82
N ILE A 258 2.06 -4.79 3.77
CA ILE A 258 0.66 -5.24 3.82
C ILE A 258 0.35 -6.16 2.63
N CYS A 259 0.76 -5.81 1.40
CA CYS A 259 0.51 -6.64 0.22
C CYS A 259 1.12 -8.04 0.36
N VAL A 260 2.40 -8.13 0.76
CA VAL A 260 3.07 -9.42 0.98
C VAL A 260 2.36 -10.21 2.07
N PHE A 261 1.97 -9.55 3.17
CA PHE A 261 1.25 -10.17 4.25
C PHE A 261 -0.11 -10.75 3.81
N LEU A 262 -0.92 -9.98 3.10
CA LEU A 262 -2.22 -10.40 2.57
C LEU A 262 -2.07 -11.60 1.64
N ILE A 263 -1.13 -11.56 0.69
CA ILE A 263 -0.94 -12.64 -0.30
C ILE A 263 -0.54 -13.94 0.36
N ASN A 264 0.28 -13.87 1.41
CA ASN A 264 0.78 -15.06 2.09
C ASN A 264 -0.23 -15.65 3.09
N ASN A 265 -1.14 -14.84 3.64
CA ASN A 265 -1.98 -15.25 4.77
C ASN A 265 -3.48 -15.29 4.45
N HIS A 266 -3.98 -14.50 3.50
CA HIS A 266 -5.39 -14.49 3.11
C HIS A 266 -5.90 -15.86 2.61
N PRO A 267 -5.11 -16.67 1.87
CA PRO A 267 -5.54 -18.03 1.51
C PRO A 267 -5.85 -18.94 2.70
N ASN A 268 -5.36 -18.60 3.90
CA ASN A 268 -5.59 -19.36 5.13
C ASN A 268 -6.86 -18.93 5.88
N ASN A 269 -7.69 -18.06 5.30
CA ASN A 269 -8.95 -17.64 5.89
C ASN A 269 -9.86 -18.85 6.18
N SER A 270 -10.36 -18.93 7.41
CA SER A 270 -11.25 -19.96 7.92
C SER A 270 -12.37 -19.32 8.76
N VAL A 271 -13.36 -20.09 9.20
CA VAL A 271 -14.44 -19.57 10.06
C VAL A 271 -13.91 -18.83 11.31
N GLU A 272 -12.82 -19.35 11.87
CA GLU A 272 -12.21 -18.85 13.11
C GLU A 272 -11.15 -17.77 12.87
N LYS A 273 -10.57 -17.71 11.66
CA LYS A 273 -9.50 -16.78 11.32
C LYS A 273 -9.77 -16.07 10.00
N GLN A 274 -9.99 -14.78 10.05
CA GLN A 274 -10.35 -13.97 8.89
C GLN A 274 -9.39 -12.81 8.72
N LEU A 275 -8.96 -12.59 7.48
CA LEU A 275 -8.15 -11.48 7.06
C LEU A 275 -8.79 -10.85 5.83
N GLY A 276 -8.89 -9.52 5.81
CA GLY A 276 -9.38 -8.80 4.65
C GLY A 276 -8.69 -7.44 4.50
N ALA A 277 -9.00 -6.75 3.42
CA ALA A 277 -8.48 -5.43 3.12
C ALA A 277 -9.58 -4.49 2.61
N ILE A 278 -9.48 -3.22 3.00
CA ILE A 278 -10.31 -2.13 2.51
C ILE A 278 -9.43 -1.01 1.95
N TYR A 279 -10.02 -0.15 1.13
CA TYR A 279 -9.35 1.03 0.61
C TYR A 279 -10.35 2.15 0.33
N ASP A 280 -9.92 3.41 0.50
CA ASP A 280 -10.73 4.64 0.40
C ASP A 280 -10.48 5.46 -0.88
N TYR A 281 -9.63 4.98 -1.79
CA TYR A 281 -9.44 5.53 -3.13
C TYR A 281 -9.20 7.06 -3.14
N PRO A 282 -8.07 7.53 -2.56
CA PRO A 282 -7.73 8.95 -2.55
C PRO A 282 -7.53 9.49 -3.97
N ILE A 283 -8.04 10.69 -4.22
CA ILE A 283 -7.75 11.47 -5.42
C ILE A 283 -6.48 12.26 -5.12
N LYS A 284 -5.32 11.75 -5.54
CA LYS A 284 -4.02 12.34 -5.22
C LYS A 284 -3.84 13.72 -5.87
N SER A 285 -3.31 14.67 -5.11
CA SER A 285 -2.96 16.00 -5.64
C SER A 285 -1.73 15.93 -6.56
N ILE A 286 -1.75 16.72 -7.63
CA ILE A 286 -0.57 16.94 -8.48
C ILE A 286 0.48 17.74 -7.70
N ASN A 287 1.77 17.42 -7.86
CA ASN A 287 2.88 18.06 -7.15
C ASN A 287 2.73 18.03 -5.61
N ARG A 288 2.17 16.94 -5.06
CA ARG A 288 2.00 16.70 -3.61
C ARG A 288 3.31 16.47 -2.83
N THR A 289 4.43 16.40 -3.53
CA THR A 289 5.77 16.27 -2.94
C THR A 289 6.77 17.14 -3.67
N ILE A 290 7.82 17.55 -2.96
CA ILE A 290 8.92 18.33 -3.48
C ILE A 290 10.21 17.50 -3.37
N GLY A 291 10.96 17.45 -4.47
CA GLY A 291 12.28 16.83 -4.51
C GLY A 291 12.29 15.29 -4.43
N ILE A 292 13.43 14.73 -4.80
CA ILE A 292 13.74 13.30 -4.68
C ILE A 292 14.56 13.05 -3.41
N GLY A 293 13.99 12.28 -2.48
CA GLY A 293 14.67 11.77 -1.29
C GLY A 293 15.42 10.47 -1.58
N GLU A 294 15.50 9.62 -0.57
CA GLU A 294 16.16 8.31 -0.68
C GLU A 294 15.43 7.39 -1.66
N ILE A 295 16.18 6.61 -2.45
CA ILE A 295 15.63 5.66 -3.43
C ILE A 295 15.81 4.24 -2.90
N TYR A 296 14.72 3.48 -2.85
CA TYR A 296 14.72 2.11 -2.38
C TYR A 296 14.44 1.11 -3.49
N SER A 297 15.15 -0.01 -3.43
CA SER A 297 14.74 -1.24 -4.11
C SER A 297 14.44 -2.32 -3.07
N TYR A 298 13.22 -2.84 -3.12
CA TYR A 298 12.82 -4.02 -2.35
C TYR A 298 12.87 -5.23 -3.28
N GLU A 299 13.87 -6.09 -3.08
CA GLU A 299 14.02 -7.34 -3.81
C GLU A 299 13.16 -8.41 -3.15
N LEU A 300 12.23 -8.99 -3.92
CA LEU A 300 11.32 -10.04 -3.51
C LEU A 300 11.62 -11.32 -4.29
N SER A 301 11.25 -12.47 -3.72
CA SER A 301 11.22 -13.74 -4.43
C SER A 301 9.85 -14.39 -4.33
N ILE A 302 9.51 -15.14 -5.36
CA ILE A 302 8.30 -15.96 -5.42
C ILE A 302 8.75 -17.41 -5.25
N SER A 303 8.14 -18.11 -4.30
CA SER A 303 8.38 -19.53 -4.01
C SER A 303 7.12 -20.36 -4.16
#